data_AF-N0AY27-F1
#
_entry.id   AF-N0AY27-F1
#
_cell.length_a   1.000
_cell.length_b   1.000
_cell.length_c   1.000
_cell.angle_alpha   90.00
_cell.angle_beta   90.00
_cell.angle_gamma   90.00
#
_symmetry.space_group_name_H-M   'P 1'
#
loop_
_entity.id
_entity.type
_entity.pdbx_description
1 polymer ?
#
loop_
_entity_poly.entity_id
_entity_poly.type
_entity_poly.pdbx_seq_one_letter_code
_entity_poly.pdbx_strand_id
1 'polypeptide(L)'
;MVGGRVLFTDSTHLKAKANKHKFTKQEVEVNTREYFDDLSKAIEEDRIKHGKKPLKEKVKVVTRHVWEQHKEKVRLNRLSKSGKMLYKFRKEKIERCFADSKELHVLPYCRLRGLKNVSEQALLTAACQKTKKLQHILSGWIRCVAIL
;
A
#
# COMPACT_ATOMS: atom_id res chain seq x y z
N MET A 1 3.45 -9.16 5.65
CA MET A 1 3.05 -10.11 6.70
C MET A 1 2.48 -11.34 6.00
N VAL A 2 3.11 -12.52 6.12
CA VAL A 2 2.72 -13.73 5.37
C VAL A 2 2.09 -14.73 6.35
N GLY A 3 0.76 -14.80 6.35
CA GLY A 3 0.05 -16.04 6.66
C GLY A 3 -0.36 -16.60 5.31
N GLY A 4 0.18 -17.76 4.92
CA GLY A 4 0.33 -18.25 3.55
C GLY A 4 -0.93 -18.47 2.69
N ARG A 5 -2.06 -17.83 3.00
CA ARG A 5 -3.28 -17.84 2.18
C ARG A 5 -3.62 -16.48 1.57
N VAL A 6 -3.24 -15.35 2.20
CA VAL A 6 -3.50 -14.01 1.66
C VAL A 6 -2.33 -13.07 1.96
N LEU A 7 -1.69 -12.55 0.91
CA LEU A 7 -0.62 -11.57 1.01
C LEU A 7 -1.24 -10.16 1.12
N PHE A 8 -1.41 -9.67 2.35
CA PHE A 8 -1.81 -8.28 2.57
C PHE A 8 -0.58 -7.38 2.48
N THR A 9 -0.41 -6.71 1.34
CA THR A 9 0.50 -5.56 1.22
C THR A 9 -0.21 -4.34 1.80
N ASP A 10 0.25 -3.88 2.96
CA ASP A 10 -0.18 -2.59 3.48
C ASP A 10 0.52 -1.44 2.72
N SER A 11 0.09 -0.21 2.98
CA SER A 11 0.73 0.98 2.39
C SER A 11 2.21 1.16 2.77
N THR A 12 2.76 0.36 3.69
CA THR A 12 4.15 0.56 4.14
C THR A 12 5.14 0.24 3.05
N HIS A 13 4.91 -0.80 2.23
CA HIS A 13 5.77 -1.11 1.09
C HIS A 13 5.76 0.00 0.03
N LEU A 14 4.60 0.64 -0.19
CA LEU A 14 4.50 1.83 -1.07
C LEU A 14 5.21 3.06 -0.46
N LYS A 15 5.13 3.24 0.86
CA LYS A 15 5.73 4.39 1.57
C LYS A 15 7.24 4.24 1.76
N ALA A 16 7.75 3.03 1.96
CA ALA A 16 9.16 2.75 2.24
C ALA A 16 10.07 2.96 1.03
N LYS A 17 9.54 2.85 -0.21
CA LYS A 17 10.27 3.09 -1.45
C LYS A 17 10.08 4.52 -2.02
N ALA A 18 9.24 5.34 -1.39
CA ALA A 18 8.90 6.65 -1.90
C ALA A 18 10.03 7.67 -1.62
N ASN A 19 10.95 7.82 -2.57
CA ASN A 19 11.80 9.01 -2.60
C ASN A 19 10.90 10.22 -2.88
N LYS A 20 10.68 11.07 -1.87
CA LYS A 20 9.72 12.21 -1.90
C LYS A 20 10.05 13.30 -2.93
N HIS A 21 11.12 13.16 -3.70
CA HIS A 21 11.55 14.16 -4.70
C HIS A 21 11.74 13.60 -6.11
N LYS A 22 11.57 12.29 -6.34
CA LYS A 22 11.71 11.67 -7.67
C LYS A 22 10.43 10.91 -8.02
N PHE A 23 9.56 11.56 -8.77
CA PHE A 23 8.26 11.02 -9.18
C PHE A 23 8.18 10.93 -10.70
N THR A 24 7.74 9.80 -11.23
CA THR A 24 7.30 9.72 -12.62
C THR A 24 5.84 10.17 -12.68
N LYS A 25 5.60 11.28 -13.36
CA LYS A 25 4.26 11.81 -13.60
C LYS A 25 3.67 11.14 -14.85
N GLN A 26 2.39 10.80 -14.77
CA GLN A 26 1.60 10.29 -15.87
C GLN A 26 0.41 11.23 -16.05
N GLU A 27 0.23 11.70 -17.27
CA GLU A 27 -0.98 12.42 -17.65
C GLU A 27 -2.11 11.40 -17.78
N VAL A 28 -3.17 11.62 -17.01
CA VAL A 28 -4.37 10.79 -17.07
C VAL A 28 -5.51 11.73 -17.41
N GLU A 29 -6.22 11.42 -18.49
CA GLU A 29 -7.48 12.07 -18.80
C GLU A 29 -8.49 11.62 -17.75
N VAL A 30 -8.97 12.56 -16.95
CA VAL A 30 -9.93 12.26 -15.89
C VAL A 30 -11.28 12.81 -16.32
N ASN A 31 -12.23 11.91 -16.53
CA ASN A 31 -13.63 12.31 -16.56
C ASN A 31 -14.10 12.54 -15.13
N THR A 32 -14.35 13.80 -14.78
CA THR A 32 -14.43 14.26 -13.38
C THR A 32 -15.63 13.70 -12.60
N ARG A 33 -16.67 13.19 -13.27
CA ARG A 33 -17.90 12.64 -12.65
C ARG A 33 -18.59 11.65 -13.60
N GLU A 34 -19.23 10.62 -13.07
CA GLU A 34 -20.03 9.66 -13.86
C GLU A 34 -21.14 10.37 -14.68
N TYR A 35 -21.70 11.45 -14.13
CA TYR A 35 -22.77 12.23 -14.76
C TYR A 35 -22.31 13.18 -15.87
N PHE A 36 -20.99 13.31 -16.12
CA PHE A 36 -20.50 14.24 -17.14
C PHE A 36 -20.90 13.80 -18.55
N ASP A 37 -20.93 12.49 -18.78
CA ASP A 37 -21.31 11.89 -20.06
C ASP A 37 -22.80 12.10 -20.31
N ASP A 38 -23.64 11.85 -19.31
CA ASP A 38 -25.08 12.07 -19.40
C ASP A 38 -25.42 13.56 -19.58
N LEU A 39 -24.71 14.45 -18.88
CA LEU A 39 -24.86 15.89 -19.04
C LEU A 39 -24.41 16.37 -20.43
N SER A 40 -23.32 15.80 -20.96
CA SER A 40 -22.84 16.15 -22.30
C SER A 40 -23.84 15.76 -23.39
N LYS A 41 -24.48 14.58 -23.26
CA LYS A 41 -25.55 14.13 -24.16
C LYS A 41 -26.77 15.03 -24.09
N ALA A 42 -27.25 15.35 -22.89
CA ALA A 42 -28.40 16.24 -22.71
C ALA A 42 -28.17 17.63 -23.30
N ILE A 43 -26.97 18.19 -23.13
CA ILE A 43 -26.60 19.47 -23.73
C ILE A 43 -26.57 19.38 -25.26
N GLU A 44 -26.07 18.28 -25.82
CA GLU A 44 -26.00 18.10 -27.27
C GLU A 44 -27.40 17.99 -27.89
N GLU A 45 -28.29 17.22 -27.27
CA GLU A 45 -29.70 17.12 -27.70
C GLU A 45 -30.40 18.49 -27.73
N ASP A 46 -30.23 19.30 -26.69
CA ASP A 46 -30.78 20.65 -26.63
C ASP A 46 -30.17 21.57 -27.71
N ARG A 47 -28.88 21.42 -28.03
CA ARG A 47 -28.24 22.21 -29.09
C ARG A 47 -28.76 21.84 -30.47
N ILE A 48 -28.97 20.56 -30.75
CA ILE A 48 -29.56 20.07 -32.00
C ILE A 48 -30.98 20.62 -32.16
N LYS A 49 -31.81 20.56 -31.10
CA LYS A 49 -33.16 21.14 -31.12
C LYS A 49 -33.16 22.63 -31.43
N HIS A 50 -32.14 23.35 -30.96
CA HIS A 50 -32.00 24.79 -31.20
C HIS A 50 -31.16 25.13 -32.45
N GLY A 51 -30.78 24.16 -33.29
CA GLY A 51 -29.98 24.38 -34.51
C GLY A 51 -28.57 24.94 -34.24
N LYS A 52 -28.06 24.79 -33.02
CA LYS A 52 -26.74 25.29 -32.61
C LYS A 52 -25.68 24.23 -32.88
N LYS A 53 -24.47 24.68 -33.26
CA LYS A 53 -23.32 23.79 -33.48
C LYS A 53 -22.91 23.05 -32.20
N PRO A 54 -22.40 21.80 -32.31
CA PRO A 54 -21.91 21.01 -31.17
C PRO A 54 -20.82 21.74 -30.40
N LEU A 55 -20.75 21.51 -29.08
CA LEU A 55 -19.70 22.09 -28.25
C LEU A 55 -18.39 21.33 -28.43
N LYS A 56 -17.28 22.06 -28.47
CA LYS A 56 -15.94 21.46 -28.46
C LYS A 56 -15.68 20.84 -27.08
N GLU A 57 -15.40 19.54 -27.06
CA GLU A 57 -15.08 18.82 -25.83
C GLU A 57 -13.82 19.42 -25.18
N LYS A 58 -13.92 19.73 -23.89
CA LYS A 58 -12.80 20.20 -23.07
C LYS A 58 -12.36 19.06 -22.16
N VAL A 59 -11.40 18.27 -22.62
CA VAL A 59 -10.81 17.20 -21.82
C VAL A 59 -9.93 17.81 -20.73
N LYS A 60 -10.22 17.49 -19.47
CA LYS A 60 -9.37 17.88 -18.34
C LYS A 60 -8.27 16.83 -18.18
N VAL A 61 -7.06 17.20 -18.58
CA VAL A 61 -5.86 16.39 -18.32
C VAL A 61 -5.38 16.67 -16.91
N VAL A 62 -5.34 15.63 -16.07
CA VAL A 62 -4.80 15.72 -14.70
C VAL A 62 -3.47 14.99 -14.65
N THR A 63 -2.43 15.69 -14.26
CA THR A 63 -1.13 15.07 -14.01
C THR A 63 -1.18 14.30 -12.69
N ARG A 64 -1.17 12.97 -12.76
CA ARG A 64 -1.12 12.10 -11.57
C ARG A 64 0.22 11.39 -11.47
N HIS A 65 0.53 10.89 -10.29
CA HIS A 65 1.68 10.01 -10.12
C HIS A 65 1.33 8.60 -10.60
N VAL A 66 2.27 7.88 -11.22
CA VAL A 66 2.05 6.50 -11.71
C VAL A 66 1.48 5.59 -10.60
N TRP A 67 1.89 5.81 -9.35
CA TRP A 67 1.46 4.99 -8.21
C TRP A 67 0.13 5.40 -7.59
N GLU A 68 -0.56 6.42 -8.11
CA GLU A 68 -1.74 6.99 -7.46
C GLU A 68 -2.91 6.00 -7.41
N GLN A 69 -3.14 5.24 -8.49
CA GLN A 69 -4.15 4.18 -8.51
C GLN A 69 -3.86 3.07 -7.49
N HIS A 70 -2.59 2.70 -7.31
CA HIS A 70 -2.19 1.71 -6.32
C HIS A 70 -2.40 2.23 -4.89
N LYS A 71 -2.11 3.51 -4.62
CA LYS A 71 -2.40 4.13 -3.32
C LYS A 71 -3.90 4.14 -3.03
N GLU A 72 -4.73 4.40 -4.04
CA GLU A 72 -6.18 4.44 -3.92
C GLU A 72 -6.76 3.05 -3.61
N LYS A 73 -6.31 2.00 -4.30
CA LYS A 73 -6.63 0.61 -3.98
C LYS A 73 -6.25 0.24 -2.53
N VAL A 74 -5.06 0.64 -2.08
CA VAL A 74 -4.63 0.40 -0.69
C VAL A 74 -5.49 1.18 0.31
N ARG A 75 -5.93 2.40 -0.02
CA ARG A 75 -6.83 3.19 0.81
C ARG A 75 -8.20 2.52 0.94
N LEU A 76 -8.77 2.01 -0.15
CA LEU A 76 -10.03 1.26 -0.14
C LEU A 76 -9.90 -0.03 0.68
N ASN A 77 -8.79 -0.76 0.50
CA ASN A 77 -8.50 -1.95 1.30
C ASN A 77 -8.42 -1.64 2.80
N ARG A 78 -7.87 -0.49 3.21
CA ARG A 78 -7.86 -0.05 4.63
C ARG A 78 -9.28 0.13 5.20
N LEU A 79 -10.22 0.59 4.39
CA LEU A 79 -11.60 0.87 4.81
C LEU A 79 -12.47 -0.39 4.89
N SER A 80 -12.08 -1.45 4.18
CA SER A 80 -12.77 -2.75 4.23
C SER A 80 -12.81 -3.35 5.64
N LYS A 81 -13.79 -4.24 5.89
CA LYS A 81 -13.93 -4.94 7.19
C LYS A 81 -12.66 -5.73 7.55
N SER A 82 -12.09 -6.46 6.59
CA SER A 82 -10.85 -7.22 6.76
C SER A 82 -9.65 -6.30 6.99
N GLY A 83 -9.56 -5.18 6.28
CA GLY A 83 -8.50 -4.18 6.46
C GLY A 83 -8.51 -3.53 7.85
N LYS A 84 -9.68 -3.18 8.37
CA LYS A 84 -9.83 -2.65 9.74
C LYS A 84 -9.39 -3.65 10.80
N MET A 85 -9.76 -4.92 10.65
CA MET A 85 -9.31 -5.99 11.54
C MET A 85 -7.78 -6.16 11.50
N LEU A 86 -7.19 -6.21 10.31
CA LEU A 86 -5.73 -6.29 10.15
C LEU A 86 -5.00 -5.08 10.74
N TYR A 87 -5.55 -3.88 10.58
CA TYR A 87 -4.98 -2.67 11.15
C TYR A 87 -4.99 -2.71 12.69
N LYS A 88 -6.01 -3.31 13.30
CA LYS A 88 -6.05 -3.57 14.76
C LYS A 88 -4.92 -4.52 15.19
N PHE A 89 -4.64 -5.59 14.44
CA PHE A 89 -3.56 -6.52 14.77
C PHE A 89 -2.15 -5.99 14.48
N ARG A 90 -2.03 -5.01 13.57
CA ARG A 90 -0.75 -4.37 13.24
C ARG A 90 -0.07 -3.75 14.47
N LYS A 91 -0.82 -3.03 15.30
CA LYS A 91 -0.27 -2.40 16.52
C LYS A 91 0.30 -3.45 17.49
N GLU A 92 -0.31 -4.62 17.54
CA GLU A 92 0.04 -5.68 18.50
C GLU A 92 1.17 -6.58 18.00
N LYS A 93 1.26 -6.79 16.69
CA LYS A 93 2.25 -7.72 16.09
C LYS A 93 3.38 -7.00 15.39
N ILE A 94 3.08 -6.06 14.50
CA ILE A 94 4.11 -5.37 13.70
C ILE A 94 4.86 -4.36 14.56
N GLU A 95 4.15 -3.44 15.19
CA GLU A 95 4.79 -2.37 15.97
C GLU A 95 5.52 -2.94 17.20
N ARG A 96 4.99 -4.02 17.80
CA ARG A 96 5.69 -4.78 18.85
C ARG A 96 6.97 -5.41 18.34
N CYS A 97 6.95 -6.12 17.21
CA CYS A 97 8.19 -6.66 16.63
C CYS A 97 9.21 -5.55 16.31
N PHE A 98 8.77 -4.39 15.83
CA PHE A 98 9.68 -3.24 15.62
C PHE A 98 10.24 -2.68 16.92
N ALA A 99 9.43 -2.60 17.99
CA ALA A 99 9.87 -2.17 19.30
C ALA A 99 10.90 -3.15 19.88
N ASP A 100 10.58 -4.44 19.90
CA ASP A 100 11.49 -5.51 20.33
C ASP A 100 12.80 -5.47 19.52
N SER A 101 12.70 -5.21 18.21
CA SER A 101 13.89 -5.09 17.36
C SER A 101 14.79 -3.93 17.80
N LYS A 102 14.21 -2.79 18.13
CA LYS A 102 14.96 -1.61 18.55
C LYS A 102 15.66 -1.84 19.88
N GLU A 103 14.97 -2.47 20.82
CA GLU A 103 15.48 -2.73 22.15
C GLU A 103 16.55 -3.83 22.14
N LEU A 104 16.22 -5.01 21.61
CA LEU A 104 17.09 -6.20 21.65
C LEU A 104 18.28 -6.12 20.71
N HIS A 105 18.13 -5.46 19.56
CA HIS A 105 19.18 -5.36 18.54
C HIS A 105 19.79 -3.96 18.43
N VAL A 106 19.46 -3.07 19.37
CA VAL A 106 20.09 -1.76 19.54
C VAL A 106 20.02 -0.92 18.25
N LEU A 107 18.92 -1.05 17.49
CA LEU A 107 18.71 -0.30 16.25
C LEU A 107 18.59 1.23 16.42
N PRO A 108 18.25 1.80 17.60
CA PRO A 108 18.32 3.25 17.81
C PRO A 108 19.74 3.81 17.74
N TYR A 109 20.76 2.99 18.01
CA TYR A 109 22.15 3.43 17.99
C TYR A 109 22.86 2.84 16.77
N CYS A 110 23.53 3.71 16.01
CA CYS A 110 24.33 3.27 14.88
C CYS A 110 25.63 2.62 15.37
N ARG A 111 25.62 1.29 15.58
CA ARG A 111 26.83 0.54 15.96
C ARG A 111 27.84 0.47 14.80
N LEU A 112 27.34 0.41 13.57
CA LEU A 112 28.13 0.33 12.36
C LEU A 112 28.16 1.68 11.64
N ARG A 113 29.30 2.01 11.02
CA ARG A 113 29.44 3.22 10.20
C ARG A 113 29.11 2.92 8.74
N GLY A 114 28.35 3.80 8.10
CA GLY A 114 28.00 3.72 6.67
C GLY A 114 26.67 3.02 6.39
N LEU A 115 25.98 3.48 5.33
CA LEU A 115 24.63 3.03 4.98
C LEU A 115 24.55 1.52 4.69
N LYS A 116 25.56 0.98 3.99
CA LYS A 116 25.61 -0.46 3.63
C LYS A 116 25.62 -1.33 4.88
N ASN A 117 26.51 -1.05 5.82
CA ASN A 117 26.67 -1.84 7.04
C ASN A 117 25.43 -1.74 7.95
N VAL A 118 24.82 -0.56 8.09
CA VAL A 118 23.56 -0.40 8.83
C VAL A 118 22.41 -1.15 8.16
N SER A 119 22.36 -1.14 6.83
CA SER A 119 21.34 -1.89 6.08
C SER A 119 21.50 -3.40 6.23
N GLU A 120 22.75 -3.90 6.23
CA GLU A 120 23.05 -5.32 6.44
C GLU A 120 22.64 -5.78 7.83
N GLN A 121 22.94 -5.00 8.88
CA GLN A 121 22.50 -5.27 10.25
C GLN A 121 20.97 -5.37 10.31
N ALA A 122 20.25 -4.40 9.75
CA ALA A 122 18.79 -4.40 9.75
C ALA A 122 18.20 -5.60 9.00
N LEU A 123 18.79 -5.97 7.85
CA LEU A 123 18.37 -7.13 7.06
C LEU A 123 18.60 -8.44 7.81
N LEU A 124 19.78 -8.61 8.42
CA LEU A 124 20.11 -9.80 9.20
C LEU A 124 19.19 -9.95 10.42
N THR A 125 18.93 -8.87 11.15
CA THR A 125 17.98 -8.86 12.27
C THR A 125 16.58 -9.30 11.82
N ALA A 126 16.09 -8.76 10.71
CA ALA A 126 14.78 -9.13 10.16
C ALA A 126 14.74 -10.60 9.72
N ALA A 127 15.82 -11.11 9.12
CA ALA A 127 15.94 -12.52 8.74
C ALA A 127 15.88 -13.44 9.96
N CYS A 128 16.66 -13.15 11.00
CA CYS A 128 16.67 -13.92 12.26
C CYS A 128 15.30 -13.91 12.96
N GLN A 129 14.58 -12.80 12.95
CA GLN A 129 13.23 -12.75 13.52
C GLN A 129 12.23 -13.59 12.73
N LYS A 130 12.39 -13.62 11.40
CA LYS A 130 11.54 -14.43 10.51
C LYS A 130 11.80 -15.93 10.70
N THR A 131 13.06 -16.35 10.84
CA THR A 131 13.41 -17.76 11.13
C THR A 131 12.89 -18.19 12.49
N LYS A 132 13.07 -17.37 13.53
CA LYS A 132 12.49 -17.64 14.87
C LYS A 132 10.97 -17.80 14.82
N LYS A 133 10.28 -16.93 14.07
CA LYS A 133 8.83 -17.04 13.89
C LYS A 133 8.41 -18.34 13.20
N LEU A 134 9.14 -18.76 12.15
CA LEU A 134 8.89 -20.03 11.46
C LEU A 134 9.10 -21.22 12.39
N GLN A 135 10.16 -21.21 13.20
CA GLN A 135 10.43 -22.25 14.19
C GLN A 135 9.27 -22.37 15.20
N HIS A 136 8.76 -21.25 15.72
CA HIS A 136 7.62 -21.28 16.64
C HIS A 136 6.36 -21.86 15.98
N ILE A 137 6.06 -21.48 14.72
CA ILE A 137 4.92 -22.02 13.97
C ILE A 137 5.08 -23.53 13.77
N LEU A 138 6.26 -23.97 13.31
CA LEU A 138 6.54 -25.39 13.06
C LEU A 138 6.47 -26.21 14.35
N SER A 139 7.00 -25.69 15.46
CA SER A 139 6.92 -26.35 16.78
C SER A 139 5.49 -26.46 17.31
N GLY A 140 4.60 -25.51 16.96
CA GLY A 140 3.18 -25.59 17.28
C GLY A 140 2.48 -26.63 16.41
N TRP A 141 2.82 -26.67 15.12
CA TRP A 141 2.26 -27.64 14.18
C TRP A 141 2.65 -29.07 14.52
N ILE A 142 3.93 -29.33 14.82
CA ILE A 142 4.43 -30.64 15.26
C ILE A 142 3.73 -31.07 16.55
N ARG A 143 3.53 -30.17 17.52
CA ARG A 143 2.80 -30.50 18.76
C ARG A 143 1.33 -30.81 18.51
N CYS A 144 0.65 -30.10 17.62
CA CYS A 144 -0.75 -30.40 17.29
C CYS A 144 -0.90 -31.71 16.50
N VAL A 145 0.06 -32.03 15.62
CA VAL A 145 0.04 -33.28 14.83
C VAL A 145 0.45 -34.48 15.69
N ALA A 146 1.33 -34.31 16.68
CA ALA A 146 1.74 -35.38 17.59
C ALA A 146 0.70 -35.72 18.69
N ILE A 147 -0.38 -34.93 18.80
CA ILE A 147 -1.51 -35.17 19.74
C ILE A 147 -2.71 -35.82 19.01
N LEU A 148 -2.67 -35.93 17.67
CA LEU A 148 -3.60 -36.70 16.84
C LEU A 148 -2.97 -38.06 16.48
#